data_AF-A0A1M3Q4W4-F1
#
_entry.id   AF-A0A1M3Q4W4-F1
#
_cell.length_a   1.000
_cell.length_b   1.000
_cell.length_c   1.000
_cell.angle_alpha   90.00
_cell.angle_beta   90.00
_cell.angle_gamma   90.00
#
_symmetry.space_group_name_H-M   'P 1'
#
loop_
_entity.id
_entity.type
_entity.pdbx_description
1 polymer ?
#
loop_
_entity_poly.entity_id
_entity_poly.type
_entity_poly.pdbx_seq_one_letter_code
_entity_poly.pdbx_strand_id
1 'polypeptide(L)'
;MEFLGRIKPGGGLDFGERNSVIFKRYLVENPGIVLRITPVLPESAKQRRYLEGAVIPLITYYQDGMDHHSADDRQRVREWLKQEFNSETVIIGGEVRRVPKSTKGRDALQPFLERVMDWLTENYQPPAEALDPKGFKVWQDTVFPNGGPDSYIDWLRETRALR
;
A
#
# COMPACT_ATOMS: atom_id res chain seq x y z
N MET A 1 19.83 3.75 11.61
CA MET A 1 19.55 5.16 11.29
C MET A 1 19.24 5.24 9.80
N GLU A 2 18.13 5.88 9.42
CA GLU A 2 17.74 6.02 8.02
C GLU A 2 18.01 7.44 7.54
N PHE A 3 18.53 7.58 6.32
CA PHE A 3 18.79 8.87 5.69
C PHE A 3 18.03 8.95 4.38
N LEU A 4 17.19 9.97 4.24
CA LEU A 4 16.44 10.19 3.02
C LEU A 4 17.16 11.23 2.16
N GLY A 5 17.60 10.80 0.98
CA GLY A 5 18.23 11.65 -0.02
C GLY A 5 17.56 11.52 -1.38
N ARG A 6 17.56 12.59 -2.16
CA ARG A 6 17.10 12.62 -3.56
C ARG A 6 18.31 12.55 -4.48
N ILE A 7 18.21 11.80 -5.56
CA ILE A 7 19.25 11.79 -6.59
C ILE A 7 19.13 13.09 -7.39
N LYS A 8 20.24 13.84 -7.53
CA LYS A 8 20.27 15.08 -8.33
C LYS A 8 20.38 14.76 -9.82
N PRO A 9 19.79 15.59 -10.71
CA PRO A 9 20.12 15.54 -12.14
C PRO A 9 21.62 15.77 -12.32
N GLY A 10 22.32 14.82 -12.95
CA GLY A 10 23.79 14.85 -13.11
C GLY A 10 24.58 14.06 -12.07
N GLY A 11 23.93 13.38 -11.12
CA GLY A 11 24.58 12.53 -10.13
C GLY A 11 24.75 13.19 -8.75
N GLY A 12 25.01 12.37 -7.73
CA GLY A 12 25.08 12.77 -6.32
C GLY A 12 23.75 12.64 -5.56
N LEU A 13 23.84 12.68 -4.23
CA LEU A 13 22.71 12.58 -3.31
C LEU A 13 22.47 13.91 -2.60
N ASP A 14 21.23 14.37 -2.60
CA ASP A 14 20.75 15.52 -1.86
C ASP A 14 19.94 15.08 -0.66
N PHE A 15 20.49 15.23 0.54
CA PHE A 15 19.77 14.94 1.77
C PHE A 15 18.95 16.15 2.27
N GLY A 16 19.07 17.33 1.66
CA GLY A 16 18.58 18.58 2.24
C GLY A 16 19.41 19.00 3.47
N GLU A 17 19.23 20.23 3.96
CA GLU A 17 20.09 20.78 5.02
C GLU A 17 20.12 19.93 6.29
N ARG A 18 18.95 19.60 6.84
CA ARG A 18 18.85 18.87 8.11
C ARG A 18 19.45 17.47 8.05
N ASN A 19 19.07 16.65 7.07
CA ASN A 19 19.61 15.28 6.98
C ASN A 19 21.09 15.30 6.56
N SER A 20 21.54 16.30 5.80
CA SER A 20 22.98 16.42 5.47
C SER A 20 23.84 16.60 6.71
N VAL A 21 23.40 17.41 7.68
CA VAL A 21 24.12 17.61 8.95
C VAL A 21 24.16 16.32 9.77
N ILE A 22 23.03 15.63 9.89
CA ILE A 22 22.92 14.37 10.63
C ILE A 22 23.79 13.29 9.96
N PHE A 23 23.72 13.18 8.63
CA PHE A 23 24.49 12.20 7.87
C PHE A 23 26.00 12.44 7.99
N LYS A 24 26.45 13.70 7.85
CA LYS A 24 27.87 14.06 8.06
C LYS A 24 28.36 13.71 9.46
N ARG A 25 27.55 14.00 10.49
CA ARG A 25 27.89 13.63 11.88
C ARG A 25 28.02 12.11 12.04
N TYR A 26 27.06 11.37 11.51
CA TYR A 26 27.08 9.90 11.53
C TYR A 26 28.33 9.31 10.87
N LEU A 27 28.78 9.88 9.74
CA LEU A 27 30.02 9.46 9.07
C LEU A 27 31.28 9.71 9.93
N VAL A 28 31.35 10.83 10.63
CA VAL A 28 32.48 11.17 11.53
C VAL A 28 32.51 10.25 12.75
N GLU A 29 31.34 9.93 13.30
CA GLU A 29 31.20 9.07 14.48
C GLU A 29 31.49 7.59 14.17
N ASN A 30 31.45 7.18 12.89
CA ASN A 30 31.55 5.78 12.47
C ASN A 30 32.54 5.60 11.30
N PRO A 31 33.86 5.76 11.53
CA PRO A 31 34.86 5.56 10.48
C PRO A 31 34.93 4.09 10.03
N GLY A 32 35.07 3.86 8.72
CA GLY A 32 35.27 2.53 8.14
C GLY A 32 34.01 1.69 7.91
N ILE A 33 32.81 2.23 8.17
CA ILE A 33 31.56 1.51 7.90
C ILE A 33 31.27 1.40 6.40
N VAL A 34 30.68 0.27 5.99
CA VAL A 34 30.13 0.10 4.64
C VAL A 34 28.69 0.58 4.64
N LEU A 35 28.37 1.54 3.77
CA LEU A 35 27.01 2.03 3.58
C LEU A 35 26.34 1.34 2.40
N ARG A 36 25.16 0.77 2.65
CA ARG A 36 24.25 0.31 1.59
C ARG A 36 23.20 1.38 1.32
N ILE A 37 23.17 1.89 0.10
CA ILE A 37 22.13 2.83 -0.35
C ILE A 37 21.03 2.02 -1.02
N THR A 38 19.82 2.06 -0.45
CA THR A 38 18.65 1.42 -1.04
C THR A 38 17.77 2.51 -1.69
N PRO A 39 17.56 2.47 -3.02
CA PRO A 39 16.71 3.46 -3.68
C PRO A 39 15.25 3.26 -3.29
N VAL A 40 14.63 4.28 -2.69
CA VAL A 40 13.18 4.28 -2.51
C VAL A 40 12.55 4.71 -3.82
N LEU A 41 12.12 3.72 -4.62
CA LEU A 41 11.43 4.00 -5.88
C LEU A 41 10.07 4.66 -5.59
N PRO A 42 9.68 5.68 -6.38
CA PRO A 42 8.37 6.29 -6.23
C PRO A 42 7.29 5.22 -6.39
N GLU A 43 6.34 5.26 -5.47
CA GLU A 43 5.15 4.43 -5.53
C GLU A 43 4.38 4.73 -6.81
N SER A 44 3.92 3.67 -7.50
CA SER A 44 2.99 3.88 -8.60
C SER A 44 1.66 4.35 -8.02
N ALA A 45 1.28 5.61 -8.28
CA ALA A 45 -0.03 6.14 -7.88
C ALA A 45 -1.17 5.24 -8.37
N LYS A 46 -0.98 4.52 -9.48
CA LYS A 46 -1.93 3.52 -10.00
C LYS A 46 -2.11 2.33 -9.06
N GLN A 47 -1.02 1.79 -8.49
CA GLN A 47 -1.08 0.66 -7.57
C GLN A 47 -1.79 1.04 -6.27
N ARG A 48 -1.50 2.21 -5.71
CA ARG A 48 -2.22 2.68 -4.51
C ARG A 48 -3.69 2.93 -4.81
N ARG A 49 -4.01 3.59 -5.92
CA ARG A 49 -5.43 3.78 -6.31
C ARG A 49 -6.16 2.45 -6.48
N TYR A 50 -5.51 1.45 -7.07
CA TYR A 50 -6.08 0.12 -7.23
C TYR A 50 -6.28 -0.58 -5.88
N LEU A 51 -5.28 -0.57 -5.00
CA LEU A 51 -5.40 -1.13 -3.65
C LEU A 51 -6.56 -0.49 -2.88
N GLU A 52 -6.61 0.84 -2.80
CA GLU A 52 -7.57 1.58 -1.98
C GLU A 52 -8.97 1.65 -2.62
N GLY A 53 -9.04 1.65 -3.95
CA GLY A 53 -10.28 1.84 -4.71
C GLY A 53 -10.95 0.56 -5.21
N ALA A 54 -10.23 -0.56 -5.29
CA ALA A 54 -10.78 -1.84 -5.71
C ALA A 54 -10.57 -2.94 -4.66
N VAL A 55 -9.32 -3.22 -4.28
CA VAL A 55 -8.97 -4.40 -3.48
C VAL A 55 -9.53 -4.32 -2.06
N ILE A 56 -9.30 -3.21 -1.36
CA ILE A 56 -9.82 -3.03 0.01
C ILE A 56 -11.36 -3.03 0.04
N PRO A 57 -12.07 -2.27 -0.83
CA PRO A 57 -13.52 -2.37 -0.95
C PRO A 57 -14.01 -3.79 -1.23
N LEU A 58 -13.34 -4.54 -2.10
CA LEU A 58 -13.72 -5.91 -2.44
C LEU A 58 -13.59 -6.85 -1.22
N ILE A 59 -12.50 -6.74 -0.48
CA ILE A 59 -12.34 -7.51 0.77
C ILE A 59 -13.42 -7.12 1.78
N THR A 60 -13.70 -5.82 1.91
CA THR A 60 -14.74 -5.31 2.81
C THR A 60 -16.12 -5.86 2.43
N TYR A 61 -16.42 -5.95 1.13
CA TYR A 61 -17.65 -6.54 0.60
C TYR A 61 -17.82 -8.01 0.99
N TYR A 62 -16.74 -8.78 1.01
CA TYR A 62 -16.77 -10.20 1.40
C TYR A 62 -16.79 -10.43 2.91
N GLN A 63 -16.54 -9.41 3.74
CA GLN A 63 -16.56 -9.57 5.19
C GLN A 63 -17.97 -9.41 5.74
N ASP A 64 -18.44 -10.46 6.42
CA ASP A 64 -19.75 -10.44 7.07
C ASP A 64 -19.87 -9.28 8.06
N GLY A 65 -20.95 -8.50 7.91
CA GLY A 65 -21.26 -7.38 8.78
C GLY A 65 -20.45 -6.10 8.51
N MET A 66 -19.72 -6.03 7.40
CA MET A 66 -19.05 -4.81 6.95
C MET A 66 -19.73 -4.21 5.72
N ASP A 67 -19.64 -2.88 5.61
CA ASP A 67 -20.15 -2.14 4.45
C ASP A 67 -18.98 -1.60 3.61
N HIS A 68 -18.86 -2.04 2.35
CA HIS A 68 -17.82 -1.55 1.45
C HIS A 68 -17.99 -0.08 1.05
N HIS A 69 -19.15 0.54 1.31
CA HIS A 69 -19.35 1.98 1.18
C HIS A 69 -18.82 2.76 2.40
N SER A 70 -18.80 2.13 3.57
CA SER A 70 -18.34 2.71 4.84
C SER A 70 -16.82 2.95 4.80
N ALA A 71 -16.44 4.22 4.97
CA ALA A 71 -15.03 4.59 5.06
C ALA A 71 -14.35 3.97 6.30
N ASP A 72 -15.09 3.82 7.40
CA ASP A 72 -14.59 3.27 8.64
C ASP A 72 -14.31 1.77 8.51
N ASP A 73 -15.20 1.01 7.87
CA ASP A 73 -15.00 -0.42 7.69
C ASP A 73 -13.86 -0.71 6.71
N ARG A 74 -13.79 0.03 5.59
CA ARG A 74 -12.63 -0.03 4.68
C ARG A 74 -11.32 0.27 5.40
N GLN A 75 -11.32 1.28 6.28
CA GLN A 75 -10.12 1.63 7.05
C GLN A 75 -9.75 0.56 8.08
N ARG A 76 -10.73 -0.08 8.73
CA ARG A 76 -10.51 -1.23 9.63
C ARG A 76 -9.89 -2.41 8.89
N VAL A 77 -10.46 -2.79 7.74
CA VAL A 77 -9.92 -3.84 6.86
C VAL A 77 -8.49 -3.50 6.45
N ARG A 78 -8.24 -2.25 6.05
CA ARG A 78 -6.92 -1.79 5.64
C ARG A 78 -5.87 -1.94 6.74
N GLU A 79 -6.19 -1.55 7.96
CA GLU A 79 -5.26 -1.66 9.09
C GLU A 79 -5.06 -3.11 9.52
N TRP A 80 -6.11 -3.92 9.49
CA TRP A 80 -6.01 -5.36 9.70
C TRP A 80 -5.07 -6.02 8.68
N LEU A 81 -5.25 -5.75 7.38
CA LEU A 81 -4.37 -6.27 6.32
C LEU A 81 -2.91 -5.87 6.55
N LYS A 82 -2.66 -4.62 6.95
CA LYS A 82 -1.30 -4.17 7.30
C LYS A 82 -0.71 -4.94 8.46
N GLN A 83 -1.49 -5.18 9.51
CA GLN A 83 -1.03 -5.95 10.67
C GLN A 83 -0.73 -7.40 10.28
N GLU A 84 -1.50 -7.98 9.37
CA GLU A 84 -1.31 -9.35 8.92
C GLU A 84 -0.10 -9.50 7.99
N PHE A 85 -0.04 -8.71 6.92
CA PHE A 85 0.89 -8.92 5.81
C PHE A 85 2.10 -7.98 5.79
N ASN A 86 2.07 -6.91 6.59
CA ASN A 86 3.13 -5.90 6.67
C ASN A 86 3.38 -5.43 8.12
N SER A 87 3.46 -6.36 9.08
CA SER A 87 3.80 -6.04 10.48
C SER A 87 5.28 -6.21 10.79
N GLU A 88 5.72 -5.54 11.84
CA GLU A 88 6.95 -5.84 12.55
C GLU A 88 6.66 -6.19 14.00
N THR A 89 7.50 -7.07 14.55
CA THR A 89 7.48 -7.40 15.95
C THR A 89 8.32 -6.39 16.71
N VAL A 90 7.70 -5.70 17.67
CA VAL A 90 8.36 -4.74 18.56
C VAL A 90 8.14 -5.15 20.01
N ILE A 91 9.11 -4.85 20.86
CA ILE A 91 9.01 -5.07 22.30
C ILE A 91 8.61 -3.75 22.95
N ILE A 92 7.44 -3.70 23.56
CA ILE A 92 6.93 -2.51 24.26
C ILE A 92 6.65 -2.92 25.71
N GLY A 93 7.38 -2.33 26.67
CA GLY A 93 7.21 -2.65 28.09
C GLY A 93 7.51 -4.10 28.46
N GLY A 94 8.38 -4.78 27.71
CA GLY A 94 8.71 -6.20 27.91
C GLY A 94 7.78 -7.19 27.21
N GLU A 95 6.68 -6.73 26.62
CA GLU A 95 5.75 -7.56 25.84
C GLU A 95 6.07 -7.51 24.34
N VAL A 96 5.99 -8.66 23.70
CA VAL A 96 6.14 -8.80 22.24
C VAL A 96 4.81 -8.43 21.58
N ARG A 97 4.80 -7.37 20.77
CA ARG A 97 3.62 -6.88 20.05
C ARG A 97 3.89 -6.83 18.53
N ARG A 98 2.90 -7.20 17.72
CA ARG A 98 2.92 -7.00 16.26
C ARG A 98 2.31 -5.64 15.95
N VAL A 99 3.08 -4.78 15.30
CA VAL A 99 2.64 -3.42 14.92
C VAL A 99 2.66 -3.30 13.40
N PRO A 100 1.59 -2.75 12.78
CA PRO A 100 1.53 -2.56 11.34
C PRO A 100 2.56 -1.52 10.88
N LYS A 101 3.35 -1.86 9.85
CA LYS A 101 4.28 -0.93 9.22
C LYS A 101 3.60 -0.06 8.17
N SER A 102 4.26 1.05 7.83
CA SER A 102 3.90 1.86 6.68
C SER A 102 4.00 1.05 5.38
N THR A 103 3.03 1.22 4.48
CA THR A 103 3.04 0.67 3.11
C THR A 103 3.49 1.71 2.08
N LYS A 104 4.16 2.79 2.51
CA LYS A 104 4.59 3.88 1.64
C LYS A 104 5.85 3.49 0.85
N GLY A 105 5.82 3.75 -0.46
CA GLY A 105 6.96 3.47 -1.35
C GLY A 105 6.82 2.10 -2.01
N ARG A 106 7.41 1.95 -3.20
CA ARG A 106 7.20 0.76 -4.05
C ARG A 106 7.59 -0.55 -3.35
N ASP A 107 8.73 -0.56 -2.66
CA ASP A 107 9.26 -1.77 -2.00
C ASP A 107 8.39 -2.26 -0.84
N ALA A 108 7.60 -1.38 -0.23
CA ALA A 108 6.63 -1.75 0.79
C ALA A 108 5.26 -2.08 0.19
N LEU A 109 4.80 -1.29 -0.80
CA LEU A 109 3.47 -1.45 -1.37
C LEU A 109 3.34 -2.70 -2.24
N GLN A 110 4.34 -2.99 -3.08
CA GLN A 110 4.23 -4.08 -4.05
C GLN A 110 4.15 -5.46 -3.36
N PRO A 111 5.08 -5.83 -2.46
CA PRO A 111 5.00 -7.11 -1.76
C PRO A 111 3.76 -7.20 -0.85
N PHE A 112 3.33 -6.07 -0.28
CA PHE A 112 2.10 -6.01 0.50
C PHE A 112 0.87 -6.33 -0.36
N LEU A 113 0.73 -5.66 -1.51
CA LEU A 113 -0.38 -5.89 -2.43
C LEU A 113 -0.39 -7.33 -2.96
N GLU A 114 0.78 -7.88 -3.33
CA GLU A 114 0.90 -9.27 -3.78
C GLU A 114 0.36 -10.24 -2.71
N ARG A 115 0.80 -10.13 -1.46
CA ARG A 115 0.32 -10.97 -0.35
C ARG A 115 -1.17 -10.83 -0.07
N VAL A 116 -1.70 -9.60 -0.15
CA VAL A 116 -3.13 -9.33 0.02
C VAL A 116 -3.94 -10.01 -1.08
N MET A 117 -3.46 -9.95 -2.33
CA MET A 117 -4.12 -10.56 -3.49
C MET A 117 -4.08 -12.10 -3.42
N ASP A 118 -2.95 -12.67 -3.01
CA ASP A 118 -2.82 -14.12 -2.78
C ASP A 118 -3.83 -14.57 -1.73
N TRP A 119 -3.85 -13.91 -0.57
CA TRP A 119 -4.78 -14.22 0.51
C TRP A 119 -6.25 -14.08 0.06
N LEU A 120 -6.60 -12.98 -0.61
CA LEU A 120 -7.95 -12.73 -1.12
C LEU A 120 -8.39 -13.84 -2.09
N THR A 121 -7.49 -14.27 -2.96
CA THR A 121 -7.75 -15.35 -3.92
C THR A 121 -7.95 -16.69 -3.22
N GLU A 122 -7.11 -17.01 -2.24
CA GLU A 122 -7.20 -18.25 -1.47
C GLU A 122 -8.48 -18.34 -0.64
N ASN A 123 -8.94 -17.23 -0.05
CA ASN A 123 -10.04 -17.24 0.92
C ASN A 123 -11.41 -17.04 0.28
N TYR A 124 -11.52 -16.19 -0.75
CA TYR A 124 -12.82 -15.82 -1.33
C TYR A 124 -12.98 -16.20 -2.80
N GLN A 125 -11.88 -16.55 -3.48
CA GLN A 125 -11.89 -16.92 -4.90
C GLN A 125 -12.72 -15.95 -5.75
N PRO A 126 -12.46 -14.63 -5.68
CA PRO A 126 -13.26 -13.66 -6.41
C PRO A 126 -13.15 -13.88 -7.92
N PRO A 127 -14.17 -13.46 -8.68
CA PRO A 127 -14.14 -13.53 -10.13
C PRO A 127 -12.95 -12.72 -10.68
N ALA A 128 -12.36 -13.19 -11.78
CA ALA A 128 -11.15 -12.60 -12.35
C ALA A 128 -11.34 -11.13 -12.73
N GLU A 129 -12.55 -10.76 -13.13
CA GLU A 129 -12.98 -9.40 -13.46
C GLU A 129 -12.86 -8.45 -12.26
N ALA A 130 -13.12 -8.94 -11.04
CA ALA A 130 -13.01 -8.15 -9.83
C ALA A 130 -11.54 -7.89 -9.43
N LEU A 131 -10.62 -8.72 -9.91
CA LEU A 131 -9.18 -8.61 -9.68
C LEU A 131 -8.42 -7.96 -10.84
N ASP A 132 -9.11 -7.55 -11.92
CA ASP A 132 -8.47 -6.95 -13.09
C ASP A 132 -8.17 -5.45 -12.88
N PRO A 133 -6.90 -5.03 -12.81
CA PRO A 133 -6.55 -3.62 -12.69
C PRO A 133 -6.97 -2.78 -13.91
N LYS A 134 -7.14 -3.40 -15.09
CA LYS A 134 -7.62 -2.70 -16.29
C LYS A 134 -9.10 -2.40 -16.18
N GLY A 135 -9.92 -3.34 -15.72
CA GLY A 135 -11.32 -3.12 -15.37
C GLY A 135 -11.49 -1.95 -14.40
N PHE A 136 -10.71 -1.93 -13.31
CA PHE A 136 -10.71 -0.80 -12.36
C PHE A 136 -10.37 0.53 -13.03
N LYS A 137 -9.36 0.55 -13.90
CA LYS A 137 -8.97 1.76 -14.62
C LYS A 137 -10.09 2.25 -15.55
N VAL A 138 -10.77 1.35 -16.25
CA VAL A 138 -11.90 1.69 -17.12
C VAL A 138 -13.03 2.31 -16.31
N TRP A 139 -13.37 1.73 -15.17
CA TRP A 139 -14.37 2.30 -14.29
C TRP A 139 -13.96 3.69 -13.79
N GLN A 140 -12.76 3.83 -13.22
CA GLN A 140 -12.27 5.07 -12.64
C GLN A 140 -12.18 6.22 -13.65
N ASP A 141 -11.69 5.95 -14.86
CA ASP A 141 -11.40 7.00 -15.84
C ASP A 141 -12.60 7.31 -16.74
N THR A 142 -13.51 6.34 -16.93
CA THR A 142 -14.59 6.45 -17.92
C THR A 142 -15.98 6.33 -17.33
N VAL A 143 -16.22 5.42 -16.38
CA VAL A 143 -17.59 5.15 -15.89
C VAL A 143 -17.95 6.12 -14.76
N PHE A 144 -17.13 6.18 -13.72
CA PHE A 144 -17.36 7.02 -12.54
C PHE A 144 -17.50 8.52 -12.89
N PRO A 145 -16.64 9.13 -13.72
CA PRO A 145 -16.76 10.54 -14.07
C PRO A 145 -18.01 10.89 -14.89
N ASN A 146 -18.63 9.89 -15.53
CA ASN A 146 -19.79 10.07 -16.40
C ASN A 146 -21.11 9.65 -15.71
N GLY A 147 -21.16 9.69 -14.38
CA GLY A 147 -22.37 9.40 -13.59
C GLY A 147 -22.65 7.92 -13.39
N GLY A 148 -21.64 7.07 -13.55
CA GLY A 148 -21.72 5.65 -13.17
C GLY A 148 -21.65 5.44 -11.64
N PRO A 149 -21.59 4.16 -11.21
CA PRO A 149 -21.70 3.82 -9.79
C PRO A 149 -20.57 4.40 -8.92
N ASP A 150 -20.92 4.74 -7.68
CA ASP A 150 -20.05 5.43 -6.72
C ASP A 150 -18.84 4.59 -6.26
N SER A 151 -18.92 3.26 -6.38
CA SER A 151 -17.80 2.37 -6.11
C SER A 151 -17.57 1.35 -7.23
N TYR A 152 -16.32 0.88 -7.33
CA TYR A 152 -15.96 -0.17 -8.27
C TYR A 152 -16.75 -1.47 -8.03
N ILE A 153 -17.05 -1.76 -6.76
CA ILE A 153 -17.81 -2.95 -6.37
C ILE A 153 -19.24 -2.88 -6.89
N ASP A 154 -19.88 -1.72 -6.80
CA ASP A 154 -21.25 -1.55 -7.31
C ASP A 154 -21.28 -1.68 -8.83
N TRP A 155 -20.27 -1.12 -9.51
CA TRP A 155 -20.13 -1.30 -10.96
C TRP A 155 -19.96 -2.78 -11.34
N LEU A 156 -19.17 -3.55 -10.59
CA LEU A 156 -19.04 -4.99 -10.81
C LEU A 156 -20.35 -5.73 -10.56
N ARG A 157 -21.15 -5.32 -9.58
CA ARG A 157 -22.47 -5.91 -9.30
C ARG A 157 -23.48 -5.58 -10.39
N GLU A 158 -23.53 -4.33 -10.85
CA GLU A 158 -24.42 -3.91 -11.94
C GLU A 158 -24.09 -4.63 -13.26
N THR A 159 -22.81 -4.80 -13.55
CA THR A 159 -22.34 -5.56 -14.72
C THR A 159 -22.43 -7.08 -14.55
N ARG A 160 -22.88 -7.56 -13.38
CA ARG A 160 -22.98 -8.98 -12.99
C ARG A 160 -21.64 -9.73 -13.02
N ALA A 161 -20.53 -8.99 -12.97
CA ALA A 161 -19.20 -9.54 -12.76
C ALA A 161 -19.01 -10.00 -11.31
N LEU A 162 -19.71 -9.38 -10.35
CA LEU A 162 -19.74 -9.75 -8.95
C LEU A 162 -21.19 -10.05 -8.53
N ARG A 163 -21.40 -11.12 -7.75
CA ARG A 163 -22.73 -11.54 -7.28
C ARG A 163 -23.06 -10.91 -5.95
#